data_AF-A0AAE6JIL5-F1
#
_entry.id   AF-A0AAE6JIL5-F1
#
_cell.length_a   1.000
_cell.length_b   1.000
_cell.length_c   1.000
_cell.angle_alpha   90.00
_cell.angle_beta   90.00
_cell.angle_gamma   90.00
#
_symmetry.space_group_name_H-M   'P 1'
#
loop_
_entity.id
_entity.type
_entity.pdbx_description
1 polymer ?
#
loop_
_entity_poly.entity_id
_entity_poly.type
_entity_poly.pdbx_seq_one_letter_code
_entity_poly.pdbx_strand_id
1 'polypeptide(L)'
;MSKAQTLKVLSVITFLEIVGMVVWPIILGWGQLMSSAGLLLSVIFVFPLIYYVVFIIFLSRYAQRDVQDQNIGLVIFLNVLPVIALLYVLDVF
;
A
#
# COMPACT_ATOMS: atom_id res chain seq x y z
N MET A 1 -3.80 -22.50 6.81
CA MET A 1 -4.54 -21.31 6.34
C MET A 1 -4.94 -21.52 4.89
N SER A 2 -6.19 -21.25 4.49
CA SER A 2 -6.58 -21.42 3.08
C SER A 2 -6.14 -20.22 2.23
N LYS A 3 -5.98 -20.41 0.91
CA LYS A 3 -5.66 -19.32 -0.02
C LYS A 3 -6.69 -18.17 0.06
N ALA A 4 -7.97 -18.51 0.14
CA ALA A 4 -9.06 -17.55 0.31
C ALA A 4 -8.96 -16.75 1.63
N GLN A 5 -8.63 -17.42 2.74
CA GLN A 5 -8.41 -16.74 4.02
C GLN A 5 -7.20 -15.80 3.93
N THR A 6 -6.14 -16.20 3.23
CA THR A 6 -4.95 -15.38 3.04
C THR A 6 -5.27 -14.12 2.23
N LEU A 7 -6.03 -14.24 1.14
CA LEU A 7 -6.47 -13.08 0.36
C LEU A 7 -7.37 -12.15 1.17
N LYS A 8 -8.24 -12.68 2.03
CA LYS A 8 -9.07 -11.86 2.93
C LYS A 8 -8.21 -11.07 3.92
N VAL A 9 -7.23 -11.72 4.55
CA VAL A 9 -6.27 -11.04 5.45
C VAL A 9 -5.49 -9.98 4.67
N LEU A 10 -5.02 -10.30 3.46
CA LEU A 10 -4.27 -9.37 2.63
C LEU A 10 -5.09 -8.14 2.22
N SER A 11 -6.39 -8.30 1.96
CA SER A 11 -7.28 -7.16 1.72
C SER A 11 -7.43 -6.25 2.94
N VAL A 12 -7.48 -6.83 4.15
CA VAL A 12 -7.51 -6.05 5.40
C VAL A 12 -6.20 -5.30 5.60
N ILE A 13 -5.05 -5.96 5.39
CA ILE A 13 -3.73 -5.32 5.44
C ILE A 13 -3.66 -4.18 4.42
N THR A 14 -4.03 -4.44 3.17
CA THR A 14 -4.07 -3.41 2.10
C THR A 14 -4.92 -2.21 2.50
N PHE A 15 -6.07 -2.43 3.14
CA PHE A 15 -6.92 -1.34 3.61
C PHE A 15 -6.26 -0.54 4.73
N LEU A 16 -5.58 -1.20 5.66
CA LEU A 16 -4.80 -0.52 6.71
C LEU A 16 -3.64 0.29 6.11
N GLU A 17 -2.96 -0.22 5.08
CA GLU A 17 -1.93 0.53 4.35
C GLU A 17 -2.52 1.80 3.71
N ILE A 18 -3.70 1.74 3.09
CA ILE A 18 -4.39 2.93 2.55
C ILE A 18 -4.62 3.97 3.65
N VAL A 19 -5.15 3.54 4.81
CA VAL A 19 -5.37 4.44 5.96
C VAL A 19 -4.04 5.02 6.43
N GLY A 20 -2.99 4.18 6.52
CA GLY A 20 -1.64 4.59 6.86
C GLY A 20 -1.14 5.71 5.94
N MET A 21 -1.24 5.54 4.62
CA MET A 21 -0.78 6.53 3.64
C MET A 21 -1.51 7.86 3.72
N VAL A 22 -2.76 7.88 4.19
CA VAL A 22 -3.52 9.13 4.41
C VAL A 22 -3.13 9.80 5.73
N VAL A 23 -2.91 9.00 6.78
CA VAL A 23 -2.63 9.50 8.13
C VAL A 23 -1.16 9.90 8.31
N TRP A 24 -0.22 9.25 7.62
CA TRP A 24 1.22 9.51 7.79
C TRP A 24 1.64 10.95 7.44
N PRO A 25 1.20 11.55 6.32
CA PRO A 25 1.49 12.95 6.00
C PRO A 25 0.98 13.93 7.06
N ILE A 26 -0.13 13.60 7.70
CA ILE A 26 -0.73 14.39 8.79
C ILE A 26 0.16 14.33 10.04
N ILE A 27 0.63 13.13 10.40
CA ILE A 27 1.52 12.91 11.56
C ILE A 27 2.90 13.54 11.33
N LEU A 28 3.47 13.37 10.13
CA LEU A 28 4.83 13.84 9.82
C LEU A 28 4.95 15.37 9.72
N GLY A 29 3.85 16.11 9.67
CA GLY A 29 3.87 17.54 9.96
C GLY A 29 2.93 18.37 9.09
N TRP A 30 1.74 18.64 9.62
CA TRP A 30 0.79 19.59 9.03
C TRP A 30 1.40 20.98 8.79
N GLY A 31 2.31 21.42 9.67
CA GLY A 31 3.02 22.69 9.54
C GLY A 31 4.05 22.73 8.41
N GLN A 32 4.54 21.57 7.95
CA GLN A 32 5.49 21.48 6.83
C GLN A 32 4.81 21.28 5.48
N LEU A 33 3.56 20.80 5.43
CA LEU A 33 2.78 20.57 4.20
C LEU A 33 2.71 21.81 3.28
N MET A 34 2.79 23.01 3.85
CA MET A 34 2.77 24.29 3.12
C MET A 34 4.16 24.75 2.62
N SER A 35 5.22 24.01 2.95
CA SER A 35 6.59 24.25 2.48
C SER A 35 6.96 23.29 1.35
N SER A 36 8.02 23.59 0.60
CA SER A 36 8.53 22.70 -0.45
C SER A 36 8.82 21.27 0.02
N ALA A 37 9.25 21.11 1.28
CA ALA A 37 9.52 19.80 1.88
C ALA A 37 8.23 19.00 2.15
N GLY A 38 7.17 19.65 2.63
CA GLY A 38 5.89 18.96 2.83
C GLY A 38 5.12 18.69 1.54
N LEU A 39 5.32 19.50 0.50
CA LEU A 39 4.84 19.22 -0.85
C LEU A 39 5.50 17.94 -1.41
N LEU A 40 6.80 17.79 -1.21
CA LEU A 40 7.55 16.58 -1.57
C LEU A 40 7.08 15.35 -0.77
N LEU A 41 6.94 15.47 0.55
CA LEU A 41 6.38 14.40 1.39
C LEU A 41 4.98 14.00 0.92
N SER A 42 4.11 14.95 0.60
CA SER A 42 2.76 14.65 0.09
C SER A 42 2.81 13.80 -1.18
N VAL A 43 3.69 14.16 -2.12
CA VAL A 43 3.87 13.40 -3.36
C VAL A 43 4.38 11.97 -3.08
N ILE A 44 5.33 11.83 -2.14
CA ILE A 44 5.89 10.53 -1.74
C ILE A 44 4.79 9.58 -1.23
N PHE A 45 3.80 10.08 -0.49
CA PHE A 45 2.70 9.25 0.03
C PHE A 45 1.54 9.04 -0.98
N VAL A 46 1.35 9.94 -1.94
CA VAL A 46 0.30 9.82 -2.96
C VAL A 46 0.53 8.64 -3.91
N PHE A 47 1.77 8.38 -4.31
CA PHE A 47 2.07 7.26 -5.22
C PHE A 47 1.73 5.88 -4.62
N PRO A 48 2.20 5.52 -3.41
CA PRO A 48 1.79 4.31 -2.72
C PRO A 48 0.28 4.24 -2.47
N LEU A 49 -0.36 5.38 -2.14
CA LEU A 49 -1.81 5.43 -1.96
C LEU A 49 -2.56 4.99 -3.23
N ILE A 50 -2.22 5.56 -4.39
CA ILE A 50 -2.81 5.17 -5.68
C ILE A 50 -2.56 3.69 -5.95
N TYR A 51 -1.33 3.23 -5.70
CA TYR A 51 -1.00 1.81 -5.85
C TYR A 51 -1.92 0.93 -5.01
N TYR A 52 -2.09 1.21 -3.72
CA TYR A 52 -2.93 0.39 -2.84
C TYR A 52 -4.41 0.42 -3.22
N VAL A 53 -4.92 1.56 -3.70
CA VAL A 53 -6.29 1.65 -4.24
C VAL A 53 -6.45 0.77 -5.49
N VAL A 54 -5.49 0.76 -6.40
CA VAL A 54 -5.53 -0.15 -7.56
C VAL A 54 -5.37 -1.61 -7.11
N PHE A 55 -4.49 -1.85 -6.14
CA PHE A 55 -4.19 -3.18 -5.63
C PHE A 55 -5.38 -3.83 -4.93
N ILE A 56 -6.18 -3.08 -4.18
CA ILE A 56 -7.37 -3.65 -3.52
C ILE A 56 -8.46 -4.04 -4.53
N ILE A 57 -8.60 -3.27 -5.63
CA ILE A 57 -9.48 -3.61 -6.75
C ILE A 57 -8.96 -4.88 -7.45
N PHE A 58 -7.64 -4.96 -7.67
CA PHE A 58 -7.00 -6.16 -8.20
C PHE A 58 -7.24 -7.39 -7.32
N LEU A 59 -7.07 -7.28 -6.00
CA LEU A 59 -7.33 -8.37 -5.04
C LEU A 59 -8.77 -8.89 -5.11
N SER A 60 -9.74 -7.99 -5.22
CA SER A 60 -11.16 -8.35 -5.35
C SER A 60 -11.42 -9.21 -6.58
N ARG A 61 -10.81 -8.88 -7.72
CA ARG A 61 -10.89 -9.67 -8.95
C ARG A 61 -10.06 -10.95 -8.88
N TYR A 62 -8.89 -10.89 -8.27
CA TYR A 62 -7.98 -12.03 -8.16
C TYR A 62 -8.54 -13.14 -7.28
N ALA A 63 -9.30 -12.79 -6.23
CA ALA A 63 -9.98 -13.76 -5.36
C ALA A 63 -11.04 -14.60 -6.09
N GLN A 64 -11.52 -14.16 -7.25
CA GLN A 64 -12.49 -14.90 -8.07
C GLN A 64 -11.83 -15.90 -9.05
N ARG A 65 -10.50 -15.88 -9.19
CA ARG A 65 -9.76 -16.80 -10.05
C ARG A 65 -9.72 -18.21 -9.46
N ASP A 66 -9.50 -19.19 -10.34
CA ASP A 66 -9.28 -20.58 -9.92
C ASP A 66 -8.13 -20.66 -8.91
N VAL A 67 -8.32 -21.46 -7.87
CA VAL A 67 -7.37 -21.68 -6.78
C VAL A 67 -6.03 -22.20 -7.31
N GLN A 68 -6.03 -22.94 -8.42
CA GLN A 68 -4.81 -23.45 -9.05
C GLN A 68 -3.94 -22.35 -9.66
N ASP A 69 -4.57 -21.29 -10.20
CA ASP A 69 -3.89 -20.15 -10.82
C ASP A 69 -3.45 -19.08 -9.81
N GLN A 70 -3.88 -19.20 -8.55
CA GLN A 70 -3.53 -18.26 -7.49
C GLN A 70 -2.11 -18.51 -6.95
N ASN A 71 -1.16 -17.69 -7.39
CA ASN A 71 0.14 -17.52 -6.73
C ASN A 71 0.02 -16.52 -5.56
N ILE A 72 -0.14 -17.03 -4.35
CA ILE A 72 -0.32 -16.20 -3.14
C ILE A 72 0.98 -15.49 -2.75
N GLY A 73 2.14 -16.14 -2.92
CA GLY A 73 3.43 -15.56 -2.57
C GLY A 73 3.74 -14.30 -3.36
N LEU A 74 3.48 -14.32 -4.67
CA LEU A 74 3.64 -13.14 -5.52
C LEU A 74 2.73 -11.99 -5.09
N VAL A 75 1.47 -12.28 -4.75
CA VAL A 75 0.50 -11.24 -4.37
C VAL A 75 0.87 -10.62 -3.01
N ILE A 76 1.36 -11.41 -2.06
CA ILE A 76 1.92 -10.89 -0.81
C ILE A 76 3.12 -9.98 -1.11
N PHE A 77 4.05 -10.41 -1.96
CA PHE A 77 5.20 -9.59 -2.33
C PHE A 77 4.79 -8.25 -2.95
N LEU A 78 3.82 -8.27 -3.88
CA LEU A 78 3.28 -7.06 -4.49
C LEU A 78 2.61 -6.13 -3.48
N ASN A 79 2.05 -6.64 -2.38
CA ASN A 79 1.48 -5.80 -1.34
C ASN A 79 2.55 -5.06 -0.51
N VAL A 80 3.70 -5.70 -0.26
CA VAL A 80 4.78 -5.15 0.58
C VAL A 80 5.71 -4.21 -0.20
N LEU A 81 5.77 -4.36 -1.53
CA LEU A 81 6.67 -3.60 -2.41
C LEU A 81 6.59 -2.06 -2.24
N PRO A 82 5.41 -1.42 -2.15
CA PRO A 82 5.32 0.02 -1.94
C PRO A 82 5.88 0.47 -0.58
N VAL A 83 5.71 -0.33 0.48
CA VAL A 83 6.30 -0.02 1.80
C VAL A 83 7.83 -0.06 1.72
N ILE A 84 8.40 -1.08 1.07
CA ILE A 84 9.86 -1.18 0.90
C ILE A 84 10.39 0.02 0.10
N ALA A 85 9.72 0.37 -0.99
CA ALA A 85 10.09 1.53 -1.79
C ALA A 85 9.98 2.84 -0.98
N LEU A 86 8.92 2.99 -0.19
CA LEU A 86 8.71 4.16 0.67
C LEU A 86 9.82 4.26 1.74
N LEU A 87 10.17 3.17 2.41
CA LEU A 87 11.25 3.14 3.40
C LEU A 87 12.59 3.56 2.76
N TYR A 88 12.90 3.06 1.56
CA TYR A 88 14.11 3.44 0.85
C TYR A 88 14.12 4.92 0.46
N VAL A 89 12.99 5.44 -0.03
CA VAL A 89 12.86 6.86 -0.38
C VAL A 89 13.03 7.73 0.86
N LEU A 90 12.38 7.39 1.97
CA LEU A 90 12.45 8.15 3.22
C LEU A 90 13.84 8.10 3.87
N ASP A 91 14.62 7.04 3.68
CA ASP A 91 15.99 6.93 4.20
C ASP A 91 16.99 7.82 3.43
N VAL A 92 16.68 8.15 2.17
CA VAL A 92 17.52 9.03 1.34
C VAL A 92 17.31 10.52 1.66
N PHE A 93 16.19 10.89 2.30
CA PHE A 93 15.82 12.27 2.65
C PHE A 93 16.12 12.60 4.11
#